data_AF-A0A1F8MR21-F1
#
_entry.id   AF-A0A1F8MR21-F1
#
_cell.length_a   1.000
_cell.length_b   1.000
_cell.length_c   1.000
_cell.angle_alpha   90.00
_cell.angle_beta   90.00
_cell.angle_gamma   90.00
#
_symmetry.space_group_name_H-M   'P 1'
#
loop_
_entity.id
_entity.type
_entity.pdbx_description
1 polymer ?
#
loop_
_entity_poly.entity_id
_entity_poly.type
_entity_poly.pdbx_seq_one_letter_code
_entity_poly.pdbx_strand_id
1 'polypeptide(L)'
;HAETAGLDTGRKPIARGKDEASEEDVYQSSPQLLKLLRSEFTAAVVGYKANDKLYQYLPPQPARIHGFVYLCQPDEIKEFSRSYGFLNILINAALPVPPEELISSALRQMSRAQDDPRAFLVAAGKELANLLSADFIRLKNILGRLS
;
A
#
# COMPACT_ATOMS: atom_id res chain seq x y z
N HIS A 1 6.64 -3.04 -1.95
CA HIS A 1 8.07 -2.77 -2.22
C HIS A 1 8.16 -1.49 -3.02
N ALA A 2 9.11 -0.62 -2.68
CA ALA A 2 9.40 0.60 -3.42
C ALA A 2 10.92 0.67 -3.64
N GLU A 3 11.33 1.03 -4.85
CA GLU A 3 12.72 1.19 -5.24
C GLU A 3 12.90 2.53 -5.94
N THR A 4 13.97 3.25 -5.61
CA THR A 4 14.36 4.46 -6.33
C THR A 4 15.57 4.15 -7.18
N ALA A 5 15.39 4.20 -8.50
CA ALA A 5 16.42 3.88 -9.49
C ALA A 5 16.60 5.03 -10.50
N GLY A 6 17.73 5.01 -11.21
CA GLY A 6 17.94 5.90 -12.35
C GLY A 6 17.03 5.50 -13.51
N LEU A 7 16.71 6.45 -14.40
CA LEU A 7 15.91 6.18 -15.60
C LEU A 7 16.54 5.12 -16.53
N ASP A 8 17.87 4.99 -16.50
CA ASP A 8 18.63 4.04 -17.31
C ASP A 8 18.94 2.80 -16.47
N THR A 9 18.36 1.66 -16.83
CA THR A 9 18.42 0.40 -16.05
C THR A 9 19.84 -0.16 -15.88
N GLY A 10 20.80 0.33 -16.67
CA GLY A 10 22.23 -0.03 -16.57
C GLY A 10 23.08 0.86 -15.65
N ARG A 11 22.53 1.97 -15.11
CA ARG A 11 23.31 2.94 -14.32
C ARG A 11 22.79 3.06 -12.89
N LYS A 12 23.65 2.74 -11.92
CA LYS A 12 23.34 2.95 -10.51
C LYS A 12 23.32 4.45 -10.18
N PRO A 13 22.35 4.92 -9.37
CA PRO A 13 22.38 6.27 -8.84
C PRO A 13 23.69 6.51 -8.07
N ILE A 14 24.30 7.67 -8.28
CA ILE A 14 25.50 8.11 -7.54
C ILE A 14 25.06 9.24 -6.62
N ALA A 15 25.38 9.12 -5.34
CA ALA A 15 25.14 10.19 -4.38
C ALA A 15 25.89 11.47 -4.80
N ARG A 16 25.19 12.61 -4.78
CA ARG A 16 25.74 13.95 -5.03
C ARG A 16 25.64 14.80 -3.76
N GLY A 17 26.27 15.96 -3.77
CA GLY A 17 26.16 16.91 -2.66
C GLY A 17 27.22 16.81 -1.58
N LYS A 18 28.36 16.14 -1.86
CA LYS A 18 29.47 16.02 -0.89
C LYS A 18 29.93 17.38 -0.34
N ASP A 19 29.89 18.41 -1.18
CA ASP A 19 30.35 19.76 -0.86
C ASP A 19 29.19 20.77 -0.69
N GLU A 20 27.95 20.29 -0.65
CA GLU A 20 26.74 21.12 -0.48
C GLU A 20 26.31 21.16 0.99
N ALA A 21 25.73 22.28 1.43
CA ALA A 21 25.37 22.49 2.83
C ALA A 21 24.01 21.86 3.22
N SER A 22 23.14 21.59 2.24
CA SER A 22 21.81 21.00 2.42
C SER A 22 21.38 20.13 1.23
N GLU A 23 20.35 19.31 1.42
CA GLU A 23 19.76 18.50 0.33
C GLU A 23 19.15 19.42 -0.74
N GLU A 24 18.49 20.50 -0.34
CA GLU A 24 17.94 21.52 -1.23
C GLU A 24 19.02 22.12 -2.15
N ASP A 25 20.21 22.40 -1.63
CA ASP A 25 21.32 22.94 -2.42
C ASP A 25 21.80 21.96 -3.50
N VAL A 26 21.76 20.65 -3.23
CA VAL A 26 22.06 19.60 -4.24
C VAL A 26 21.08 19.66 -5.41
N TYR A 27 19.78 19.89 -5.13
CA TYR A 27 18.77 20.02 -6.18
C TYR A 27 18.85 21.35 -6.92
N GLN A 28 19.26 22.43 -6.26
CA GLN A 28 19.52 23.73 -6.90
C GLN A 28 20.74 23.68 -7.82
N SER A 29 21.84 23.06 -7.39
CA SER A 29 23.06 22.93 -8.17
C SER A 29 22.98 21.86 -9.26
N SER A 30 22.05 20.89 -9.12
CA SER A 30 21.78 19.86 -10.11
C SER A 30 20.27 19.64 -10.38
N PRO A 31 19.56 20.59 -11.00
CA PRO A 31 18.11 20.50 -11.25
C PRO A 31 17.69 19.29 -12.10
N GLN A 32 18.60 18.77 -12.92
CA GLN A 32 18.41 17.55 -13.70
C GLN A 32 18.14 16.30 -12.83
N LEU A 33 18.53 16.30 -11.55
CA LEU A 33 18.25 15.18 -10.63
C LEU A 33 16.75 14.89 -10.51
N LEU A 34 15.92 15.92 -10.55
CA LEU A 34 14.46 15.79 -10.55
C LEU A 34 13.91 15.02 -11.76
N LYS A 35 14.68 14.98 -12.85
CA LYS A 35 14.33 14.28 -14.09
C LYS A 35 15.04 12.94 -14.25
N LEU A 36 15.98 12.60 -13.38
CA LEU A 36 16.81 11.39 -13.50
C LEU A 36 16.44 10.28 -12.52
N LEU A 37 15.70 10.62 -11.47
CA LEU A 37 15.23 9.68 -10.45
C LEU A 37 13.81 9.24 -10.77
N ARG A 38 13.57 7.92 -10.74
CA ARG A 38 12.24 7.33 -10.77
C ARG A 38 12.05 6.49 -9.52
N SER A 39 10.93 6.66 -8.84
CA SER A 39 10.47 5.73 -7.82
C SER A 39 9.49 4.75 -8.46
N GLU A 40 9.80 3.46 -8.34
CA GLU A 40 8.91 2.38 -8.73
C GLU A 40 8.36 1.72 -7.49
N PHE A 41 7.06 1.44 -7.48
CA PHE A 41 6.43 0.69 -6.42
C PHE A 41 5.52 -0.39 -6.99
N THR A 42 5.44 -1.49 -6.27
CA THR A 42 4.49 -2.56 -6.56
C THR A 42 3.25 -2.38 -5.68
N ALA A 43 2.07 -2.39 -6.30
CA ALA A 43 0.79 -2.36 -5.62
C ALA A 43 0.04 -3.67 -5.83
N ALA A 44 -0.67 -4.13 -4.79
CA ALA A 44 -1.64 -5.21 -4.90
C ALA A 44 -3.01 -4.60 -5.20
N VAL A 45 -3.68 -5.08 -6.25
CA VAL A 45 -5.06 -4.69 -6.54
C VAL A 45 -5.98 -5.52 -5.65
N VAL A 46 -6.72 -4.84 -4.78
CA VAL A 46 -7.58 -5.49 -3.77
C VAL A 46 -9.07 -5.26 -4.00
N GLY A 47 -9.41 -4.51 -5.05
CA GLY A 47 -10.78 -4.22 -5.43
C GLY A 47 -10.86 -3.16 -6.54
N TYR A 48 -12.07 -2.88 -6.99
CA TYR A 48 -12.36 -1.86 -7.98
C TYR A 48 -13.79 -1.30 -7.81
N LYS A 49 -14.04 -0.11 -8.36
CA LYS A 49 -15.37 0.50 -8.47
C LYS A 49 -15.80 0.49 -9.94
N ALA A 50 -17.02 0.02 -10.22
CA ALA A 50 -17.63 0.10 -11.54
C ALA A 50 -19.12 0.37 -11.40
N ASN A 51 -19.65 1.30 -12.21
CA ASN A 51 -21.06 1.74 -12.15
C ASN A 51 -21.50 2.06 -10.71
N ASP A 52 -20.69 2.85 -10.00
CA ASP A 52 -20.85 3.24 -8.59
C ASP A 52 -20.91 2.10 -7.57
N LYS A 53 -20.64 0.87 -8.00
CA LYS A 53 -20.58 -0.29 -7.12
C LYS A 53 -19.14 -0.69 -6.84
N LEU A 54 -18.85 -0.90 -5.58
CA LEU A 54 -17.56 -1.38 -5.11
C LEU A 54 -17.50 -2.91 -5.08
N TYR A 55 -16.38 -3.45 -5.52
CA TYR A 55 -16.08 -4.87 -5.55
C TYR A 55 -14.72 -5.12 -4.90
N GLN A 56 -14.64 -6.11 -4.01
CA GLN A 56 -13.41 -6.52 -3.32
C GLN A 56 -12.87 -7.84 -3.91
N TYR A 57 -12.73 -7.85 -5.23
CA TYR A 57 -12.08 -8.89 -6.03
C TYR A 57 -11.39 -8.24 -7.23
N LEU A 58 -10.61 -9.01 -7.99
CA LEU A 58 -9.83 -8.45 -9.09
C LEU A 58 -10.74 -7.88 -10.20
N PRO A 59 -10.37 -6.72 -10.79
CA PRO A 59 -11.10 -6.16 -11.92
C PRO A 59 -11.00 -7.10 -13.14
N PRO A 60 -12.00 -7.07 -14.06
CA PRO A 60 -11.99 -7.89 -15.27
C PRO A 60 -10.89 -7.51 -16.26
N GLN A 61 -10.29 -6.32 -16.11
CA GLN A 61 -9.19 -5.82 -16.94
C GLN A 61 -8.11 -5.22 -16.04
N PRO A 62 -6.83 -5.29 -16.45
CA PRO A 62 -5.73 -4.67 -15.70
C PRO A 62 -5.84 -3.14 -15.69
N ALA A 63 -5.10 -2.51 -14.77
CA ALA A 63 -4.99 -1.06 -14.72
C ALA A 63 -4.43 -0.50 -16.05
N ARG A 64 -4.93 0.67 -16.46
CA ARG A 64 -4.50 1.35 -17.69
C ARG A 64 -3.05 1.83 -17.54
N ILE A 65 -2.23 1.65 -18.57
CA ILE A 65 -0.80 2.02 -18.57
C ILE A 65 -0.59 3.53 -18.36
N HIS A 66 -1.50 4.37 -18.87
CA HIS A 66 -1.47 5.82 -18.69
C HIS A 66 -2.40 6.32 -17.56
N GLY A 67 -2.81 5.43 -16.66
CA GLY A 67 -3.62 5.79 -15.50
C GLY A 67 -2.76 6.48 -14.45
N PHE A 68 -3.21 7.65 -13.97
CA PHE A 68 -2.64 8.29 -12.80
C PHE A 68 -3.09 7.59 -11.52
N VAL A 69 -2.21 7.58 -10.51
CA VAL A 69 -2.48 7.03 -9.18
C VAL A 69 -2.67 8.18 -8.21
N TYR A 70 -3.71 8.10 -7.38
CA TYR A 70 -4.04 9.09 -6.38
C TYR A 70 -4.19 8.42 -5.01
N LEU A 71 -3.97 9.19 -3.94
CA LEU A 71 -4.31 8.73 -2.60
C LEU A 71 -5.82 8.74 -2.43
N CYS A 72 -6.36 7.64 -1.89
CA CYS A 72 -7.76 7.56 -1.53
C CYS A 72 -8.08 8.61 -0.45
N GLN A 73 -9.19 9.31 -0.64
CA GLN A 73 -9.73 10.23 0.35
C GLN A 73 -10.33 9.46 1.54
N PRO A 74 -10.50 10.10 2.71
CA PRO A 74 -11.09 9.45 3.88
C PRO A 74 -12.45 8.78 3.60
N ASP A 75 -13.30 9.42 2.79
CA ASP A 75 -14.61 8.86 2.44
C ASP A 75 -14.51 7.63 1.53
N GLU A 76 -13.55 7.60 0.61
CA GLU A 76 -13.27 6.43 -0.22
C GLU A 76 -12.73 5.26 0.62
N ILE A 77 -11.90 5.57 1.62
CA ILE A 77 -11.43 4.57 2.59
C ILE A 77 -12.60 4.02 3.39
N LYS A 78 -13.47 4.89 3.94
CA LYS A 78 -14.68 4.50 4.68
C LYS A 78 -15.61 3.64 3.83
N GLU A 79 -15.86 4.04 2.57
CA GLU A 79 -16.70 3.27 1.64
C GLU A 79 -16.06 1.90 1.35
N PHE A 80 -14.77 1.88 1.05
CA PHE A 80 -14.04 0.65 0.75
C PHE A 80 -14.02 -0.33 1.92
N SER A 81 -13.85 0.17 3.13
CA SER A 81 -13.66 -0.63 4.33
C SER A 81 -14.96 -1.07 5.01
N ARG A 82 -16.12 -0.93 4.36
CA ARG A 82 -17.42 -1.46 4.85
C ARG A 82 -17.49 -2.98 4.85
N SER A 83 -16.64 -3.62 4.04
CA SER A 83 -16.46 -5.07 3.98
C SER A 83 -14.97 -5.40 4.06
N TYR A 84 -14.67 -6.65 4.38
CA TYR A 84 -13.31 -7.14 4.62
C TYR A 84 -12.87 -8.22 3.62
N GLY A 85 -13.64 -8.47 2.55
CA GLY A 85 -13.32 -9.46 1.52
C GLY A 85 -11.97 -9.23 0.84
N PHE A 86 -11.49 -7.99 0.81
CA PHE A 86 -10.15 -7.64 0.32
C PHE A 86 -9.01 -8.32 1.10
N LEU A 87 -9.25 -8.70 2.36
CA LEU A 87 -8.26 -9.42 3.19
C LEU A 87 -7.94 -10.79 2.60
N ASN A 88 -8.90 -11.47 1.98
CA ASN A 88 -8.64 -12.76 1.33
C ASN A 88 -7.65 -12.62 0.17
N ILE A 89 -7.68 -11.50 -0.55
CA ILE A 89 -6.71 -11.23 -1.63
C ILE A 89 -5.33 -10.99 -1.02
N LEU A 90 -5.24 -10.15 0.01
CA LEU A 90 -3.97 -9.81 0.64
C LEU A 90 -3.29 -11.02 1.30
N ILE A 91 -4.05 -11.86 2.01
CA ILE A 91 -3.54 -13.09 2.66
C ILE A 91 -2.90 -14.03 1.64
N ASN A 92 -3.43 -14.09 0.42
CA ASN A 92 -2.96 -14.98 -0.64
C ASN A 92 -2.04 -14.28 -1.66
N ALA A 93 -1.70 -13.01 -1.45
CA ALA A 93 -0.90 -12.26 -2.39
C ALA A 93 0.57 -12.69 -2.34
N ALA A 94 1.11 -13.08 -3.49
CA ALA A 94 2.54 -13.31 -3.67
C ALA A 94 3.25 -11.96 -3.88
N LEU A 95 3.63 -11.30 -2.80
CA LEU A 95 4.29 -10.00 -2.81
C LEU A 95 5.73 -10.11 -2.31
N PRO A 96 6.63 -9.20 -2.72
CA PRO A 96 8.00 -9.11 -2.21
C PRO A 96 8.08 -8.64 -0.74
N VAL A 97 6.94 -8.51 -0.05
CA VAL A 97 6.85 -8.16 1.37
C VAL A 97 5.89 -9.13 2.07
N PRO A 98 6.10 -9.46 3.35
CA PRO A 98 5.19 -10.33 4.09
C PRO A 98 3.75 -9.77 4.09
N PRO A 99 2.75 -10.56 3.68
CA PRO A 99 1.35 -10.11 3.67
C PRO A 99 0.86 -9.62 5.04
N GLU A 100 1.37 -10.17 6.14
CA GLU A 100 1.00 -9.80 7.51
C GLU A 100 1.36 -8.36 7.83
N GLU A 101 2.53 -7.90 7.36
CA GLU A 101 2.97 -6.51 7.49
C GLU A 101 2.08 -5.58 6.67
N LEU A 102 1.78 -5.98 5.43
CA LEU A 102 0.90 -5.20 4.55
C LEU A 102 -0.51 -5.09 5.13
N ILE A 103 -1.10 -6.19 5.59
CA ILE A 103 -2.44 -6.23 6.18
C ILE A 103 -2.49 -5.38 7.45
N SER A 104 -1.55 -5.58 8.38
CA SER A 104 -1.56 -4.82 9.64
C SER A 104 -1.38 -3.32 9.39
N SER A 105 -0.49 -2.93 8.47
CA SER A 105 -0.30 -1.52 8.09
C SER A 105 -1.54 -0.92 7.44
N ALA A 106 -2.14 -1.63 6.49
CA ALA A 106 -3.37 -1.19 5.83
C ALA A 106 -4.51 -0.99 6.83
N LEU A 107 -4.74 -1.95 7.73
CA LEU A 107 -5.78 -1.85 8.74
C LEU A 107 -5.56 -0.71 9.74
N ARG A 108 -4.30 -0.46 10.16
CA ARG A 108 -3.96 0.72 11.00
C ARG A 108 -4.20 2.03 10.26
N GLN A 109 -3.92 2.10 8.97
CA GLN A 109 -4.16 3.30 8.18
C GLN A 109 -5.66 3.53 7.97
N MET A 110 -6.40 2.47 7.62
CA MET A 110 -7.85 2.52 7.40
C MET A 110 -8.62 2.86 8.68
N SER A 111 -8.18 2.39 9.84
CA SER A 111 -8.85 2.66 11.12
C SER A 111 -8.87 4.15 11.47
N ARG A 112 -7.83 4.91 11.07
CA ARG A 112 -7.75 6.37 11.29
C ARG A 112 -8.80 7.15 10.52
N ALA A 113 -9.33 6.59 9.45
CA ALA A 113 -10.42 7.20 8.69
C ALA A 113 -11.79 6.88 9.29
N GLN A 114 -11.90 5.99 10.29
CA GLN A 114 -13.19 5.56 10.85
C GLN A 114 -13.62 6.44 12.02
N ASP A 115 -14.93 6.53 12.24
CA ASP A 115 -15.48 7.24 13.39
C ASP A 115 -15.20 6.51 14.71
N ASP A 116 -15.16 5.17 14.67
CA ASP A 116 -14.67 4.32 15.76
C ASP A 116 -13.53 3.40 15.27
N PRO A 117 -12.27 3.85 15.39
CA PRO A 117 -11.10 3.07 14.97
C PRO A 117 -10.98 1.73 15.70
N ARG A 118 -11.42 1.65 16.96
CA ARG A 118 -11.29 0.44 17.77
C ARG A 118 -12.31 -0.61 17.33
N ALA A 119 -13.58 -0.21 17.15
CA ALA A 119 -14.61 -1.10 16.65
C ALA A 119 -14.24 -1.65 15.26
N PHE A 120 -13.70 -0.80 14.38
CA PHE A 120 -13.22 -1.22 13.06
C PHE A 120 -12.13 -2.30 13.16
N LEU A 121 -11.10 -2.09 13.98
CA LEU A 121 -10.02 -3.06 14.15
C LEU A 121 -10.50 -4.36 14.77
N VAL A 122 -11.46 -4.31 15.70
CA VAL A 122 -12.08 -5.52 16.28
C VAL A 122 -12.84 -6.29 15.22
N ALA A 123 -13.62 -5.62 14.37
CA ALA A 123 -14.37 -6.26 13.30
C ALA A 123 -13.43 -6.88 12.24
N ALA A 124 -12.38 -6.17 11.83
CA ALA A 124 -11.35 -6.71 10.94
C ALA A 124 -10.63 -7.92 11.56
N GLY A 125 -10.33 -7.87 12.86
CA GLY A 125 -9.70 -8.99 13.58
C GLY A 125 -10.58 -10.24 13.63
N LYS A 126 -11.90 -10.08 13.78
CA LYS A 126 -12.87 -11.19 13.69
C LYS A 126 -12.89 -11.82 12.30
N GLU A 127 -12.86 -11.01 11.24
CA GLU A 127 -12.77 -11.54 9.88
C GLU A 127 -11.47 -12.32 9.65
N LEU A 128 -10.33 -11.77 10.09
CA LEU A 128 -9.05 -12.46 10.01
C LEU A 128 -9.06 -13.80 10.75
N ALA A 129 -9.72 -13.87 11.91
CA ALA A 129 -9.86 -15.11 12.67
C ALA A 129 -10.67 -16.18 11.92
N ASN A 130 -11.69 -15.76 11.15
CA ASN A 130 -12.44 -16.67 10.28
C ASN A 130 -11.56 -17.17 9.11
N LEU A 131 -10.88 -16.25 8.43
CA LEU A 131 -10.04 -16.55 7.25
C LEU A 131 -8.81 -17.41 7.60
N LEU A 132 -8.23 -17.21 8.78
CA LEU A 132 -7.01 -17.87 9.24
C LEU A 132 -7.29 -18.88 10.36
N SER A 133 -8.49 -19.45 10.41
CA SER A 133 -8.90 -20.39 11.46
C SER A 133 -8.01 -21.64 11.57
N ALA A 134 -7.34 -22.02 10.48
CA ALA A 134 -6.37 -23.11 10.44
C ALA A 134 -4.89 -22.66 10.63
N ASP A 135 -4.61 -21.36 10.66
CA ASP A 135 -3.27 -20.79 10.74
C ASP A 135 -3.17 -19.73 11.85
N PHE A 136 -3.17 -20.22 13.09
CA PHE A 136 -3.11 -19.39 14.29
C PHE A 136 -1.83 -18.57 14.41
N ILE A 137 -0.70 -19.07 13.90
CA ILE A 137 0.58 -18.37 13.96
C ILE A 137 0.49 -17.10 13.11
N ARG A 138 -0.02 -17.25 11.88
CA ARG A 138 -0.21 -16.13 10.97
C ARG A 138 -1.22 -15.12 11.50
N LEU A 139 -2.33 -15.59 12.05
CA LEU A 139 -3.31 -14.72 12.70
C LEU A 139 -2.68 -13.91 13.84
N LYS A 140 -1.96 -14.57 14.76
CA LYS A 140 -1.28 -13.90 15.89
C LYS A 140 -0.30 -12.83 15.41
N ASN A 141 0.45 -13.13 14.35
CA ASN A 141 1.40 -12.20 13.76
C ASN A 141 0.73 -10.93 13.23
N ILE A 142 -0.45 -11.03 12.63
CA ILE A 142 -1.20 -9.85 12.17
C ILE A 142 -1.75 -9.08 13.37
N LEU A 143 -2.46 -9.75 14.27
CA LEU A 143 -3.15 -9.11 15.41
C LEU A 143 -2.17 -8.41 16.36
N GLY A 144 -0.99 -8.99 16.60
CA GLY A 144 0.05 -8.40 17.44
C GLY A 144 0.62 -7.08 16.90
N ARG A 145 0.34 -6.74 15.64
CA ARG A 145 0.75 -5.49 14.99
C ARG A 145 -0.41 -4.50 14.82
N LEU A 146 -1.61 -4.79 15.33
CA LEU A 146 -2.76 -3.88 15.24
C LEU A 146 -2.88 -2.93 16.44
N SER A 147 -2.09 -3.14 17.48
CA SER A 147 -2.01 -2.29 18.69
C SER A 147 -1.20 -1.03 18.46
#